data_AF-A0A0G1FJR4-F1
#
_entry.id   AF-A0A0G1FJR4-F1
#
_cell.length_a   1.000
_cell.length_b   1.000
_cell.length_c   1.000
_cell.angle_alpha   90.00
_cell.angle_beta   90.00
_cell.angle_gamma   90.00
#
_symmetry.space_group_name_H-M   'P 1'
#
loop_
_entity.id
_entity.type
_entity.pdbx_description
1 polymer ?
#
loop_
_entity_poly.entity_id
_entity_poly.type
_entity_poly.pdbx_seq_one_letter_code
_entity_poly.pdbx_strand_id
1 'polypeptide(L)'
;MEVNIMIIGLQIVAILFSLSMVYFAALNYKRGELNGVEIAGWMVIWLFTIIVVIFPELLRTFAKTFLFARVFDMMVVGAFILVILMASSAYMRTKRNEKKLEDLVRKLSLKKK
;
A
#
# COMPACT_ATOMS: atom_id res chain seq x y z
N MET A 1 -24.73 19.34 14.46
CA MET A 1 -23.41 19.56 15.09
C MET A 1 -22.61 18.25 15.16
N GLU A 2 -23.25 17.15 15.59
CA GLU A 2 -22.62 15.82 15.67
C GLU A 2 -22.02 15.30 14.36
N VAL A 3 -22.68 15.54 13.22
CA VAL A 3 -22.19 15.08 11.90
C VAL A 3 -20.84 15.71 11.52
N ASN A 4 -20.61 16.98 11.84
CA ASN A 4 -19.32 17.63 11.60
C ASN A 4 -18.22 17.08 12.51
N ILE A 5 -18.54 16.79 13.78
CA ILE A 5 -17.59 16.21 14.74
C ILE A 5 -17.21 14.79 14.30
N MET A 6 -18.17 13.99 13.83
CA MET A 6 -17.93 12.62 13.35
C MET A 6 -17.04 12.59 12.09
N ILE A 7 -17.23 13.54 11.17
CA ILE A 7 -16.39 13.67 9.97
C ILE A 7 -14.96 14.10 10.34
N ILE A 8 -14.81 15.06 11.26
CA ILE A 8 -13.50 15.54 11.71
C ILE A 8 -12.75 14.44 12.47
N GLY A 9 -13.44 13.69 13.34
CA GLY A 9 -12.85 12.56 14.07
C GLY A 9 -12.28 11.51 13.12
N LEU A 10 -13.02 11.16 12.07
CA LEU A 10 -12.56 10.21 11.05
C LEU A 10 -11.33 10.74 10.29
N GLN A 11 -11.31 12.03 9.94
CA GLN A 11 -10.16 12.65 9.28
C GLN A 11 -8.91 12.64 10.15
N ILE A 12 -9.03 12.95 11.45
CA ILE A 12 -7.91 12.92 12.39
C ILE A 12 -7.34 11.50 12.49
N VAL A 13 -8.20 10.49 12.66
CA VAL A 13 -7.76 9.09 12.72
C VAL A 13 -7.06 8.68 11.42
N ALA A 14 -7.62 9.04 10.26
CA ALA A 14 -7.03 8.72 8.97
C ALA A 14 -5.67 9.41 8.74
N ILE A 15 -5.50 10.65 9.20
CA ILE A 15 -4.22 11.38 9.12
C ILE A 15 -3.19 10.72 10.04
N LEU A 16 -3.54 10.45 11.30
CA LEU A 16 -2.65 9.78 12.25
C LEU A 16 -2.23 8.38 11.77
N PHE A 17 -3.17 7.64 11.19
CA PHE A 17 -2.88 6.36 10.57
C PHE A 17 -1.90 6.52 9.40
N SER A 18 -2.16 7.46 8.48
CA SER A 18 -1.29 7.69 7.32
C SER A 18 0.12 8.11 7.74
N LEU A 19 0.26 8.98 8.74
CA LEU A 19 1.56 9.38 9.30
C LEU A 19 2.28 8.20 9.95
N SER A 20 1.56 7.34 10.67
CA SER A 20 2.12 6.12 11.26
C SER A 20 2.66 5.20 10.16
N MET A 21 1.95 5.07 9.04
CA MET A 21 2.39 4.25 7.92
C MET A 21 3.58 4.85 7.16
N VAL A 22 3.66 6.18 7.04
CA VAL A 22 4.89 6.86 6.56
C VAL A 22 6.07 6.54 7.47
N TYR A 23 5.87 6.62 8.78
CA TYR A 23 6.91 6.26 9.76
C TYR A 23 7.36 4.80 9.60
N PHE A 24 6.42 3.86 9.48
CA PHE A 24 6.76 2.45 9.25
C PHE A 24 7.50 2.23 7.93
N ALA A 25 7.11 2.91 6.84
CA ALA A 25 7.83 2.83 5.57
C ALA A 25 9.29 3.33 5.74
N ALA A 26 9.49 4.46 6.42
CA ALA A 26 10.83 4.98 6.71
C ALA A 26 11.65 4.04 7.61
N LEU A 27 11.02 3.42 8.61
CA LEU A 27 11.67 2.46 9.49
C LEU A 27 12.14 1.20 8.75
N ASN A 28 11.29 0.62 7.89
CA ASN A 28 11.62 -0.57 7.12
C ASN A 28 12.71 -0.28 6.06
N TYR A 29 12.73 0.94 5.50
CA TYR A 29 13.84 1.37 4.64
C TYR A 29 15.16 1.47 5.42
N LYS A 30 15.15 2.06 6.62
CA LYS A 30 16.35 2.12 7.48
C LYS A 30 16.88 0.74 7.88
N ARG A 31 16.00 -0.27 7.97
CA ARG A 31 16.37 -1.66 8.26
C ARG A 31 16.89 -2.42 7.04
N GLY A 32 16.88 -1.82 5.85
CA GLY A 32 17.26 -2.46 4.60
C GLY A 32 16.24 -3.47 4.08
N GLU A 33 15.02 -3.49 4.64
CA GLU A 33 13.94 -4.39 4.21
C GLU A 33 13.24 -3.85 2.94
N LEU A 34 13.22 -2.53 2.77
CA LEU A 34 12.72 -1.87 1.56
C LEU A 34 13.88 -1.31 0.74
N ASN A 35 13.78 -1.45 -0.58
CA ASN A 35 14.68 -0.74 -1.49
C ASN A 35 14.20 0.72 -1.73
N GLY A 36 15.05 1.53 -2.38
CA GLY A 36 14.75 2.94 -2.68
C GLY A 36 13.47 3.17 -3.50
N VAL A 37 13.14 2.25 -4.41
CA VAL A 37 11.92 2.32 -5.24
C VAL A 37 10.68 1.98 -4.41
N GLU A 38 10.79 0.99 -3.52
CA GLU A 38 9.70 0.54 -2.65
C GLU A 38 9.32 1.63 -1.64
N ILE A 39 10.30 2.29 -1.00
CA ILE A 39 9.99 3.43 -0.12
C ILE A 39 9.38 4.61 -0.90
N ALA A 40 9.88 4.93 -2.10
CA ALA A 40 9.30 5.98 -2.92
C ALA A 40 7.83 5.69 -3.25
N GLY A 41 7.50 4.44 -3.61
CA GLY A 41 6.13 4.01 -3.82
C GLY A 41 5.25 4.18 -2.58
N TRP A 42 5.73 3.74 -1.41
CA TRP A 42 4.99 3.90 -0.15
C TRP A 42 4.78 5.38 0.22
N MET A 43 5.79 6.22 0.04
CA MET A 43 5.67 7.66 0.29
C MET A 43 4.61 8.29 -0.62
N VAL A 44 4.58 7.93 -1.90
CA VAL A 44 3.56 8.42 -2.84
C VAL A 44 2.16 8.01 -2.40
N ILE A 45 1.95 6.74 -2.04
CA ILE A 45 0.64 6.21 -1.60
C ILE A 45 0.15 6.96 -0.35
N TRP A 46 1.00 7.12 0.66
CA TRP A 46 0.58 7.74 1.93
C TRP A 46 0.44 9.26 1.82
N LEU A 47 1.30 9.95 1.07
CA LEU A 47 1.12 11.37 0.79
C LEU A 47 -0.17 11.62 -0.01
N PHE A 48 -0.44 10.79 -1.01
CA PHE A 48 -1.70 10.84 -1.75
C PHE A 48 -2.90 10.64 -0.82
N THR A 49 -2.83 9.67 0.09
CA THR A 49 -3.89 9.41 1.07
C THR A 49 -4.13 10.62 1.98
N ILE A 50 -3.07 11.25 2.49
CA ILE A 50 -3.18 12.46 3.31
C ILE A 50 -3.86 13.59 2.53
N ILE A 51 -3.45 13.84 1.28
CA ILE A 51 -4.04 14.86 0.41
C ILE A 51 -5.54 14.59 0.20
N VAL A 52 -5.90 13.34 -0.07
CA VAL A 52 -7.29 12.91 -0.25
C VAL A 52 -8.13 13.15 1.00
N VAL A 53 -7.59 12.86 2.18
CA VAL A 53 -8.31 13.02 3.46
C VAL A 53 -8.53 14.49 3.79
N ILE A 54 -7.53 15.35 3.54
CA ILE A 54 -7.60 16.80 3.79
C ILE A 54 -8.50 17.50 2.75
N PHE A 55 -8.43 17.08 1.48
CA PHE A 55 -9.12 17.71 0.36
C PHE A 55 -10.05 16.73 -0.37
N PRO A 56 -11.16 16.29 0.27
CA PRO A 56 -12.08 15.32 -0.33
C PRO A 56 -12.78 15.86 -1.59
N GLU A 57 -12.85 17.17 -1.79
CA GLU A 57 -13.45 17.81 -2.97
C GLU A 57 -12.68 17.53 -4.27
N LEU A 58 -11.35 17.34 -4.17
CA LEU A 58 -10.52 16.97 -5.33
C LEU A 58 -10.97 15.63 -5.92
N LEU A 59 -11.22 14.65 -5.05
CA LEU A 59 -11.73 13.35 -5.49
C LEU A 59 -13.17 13.40 -5.98
N ARG A 60 -14.02 14.30 -5.45
CA ARG A 60 -15.39 14.48 -5.96
C ARG A 60 -15.38 14.93 -7.41
N THR A 61 -14.45 15.80 -7.78
CA THR A 61 -14.30 16.26 -9.18
C THR A 61 -13.86 15.12 -10.08
N PHE A 62 -12.86 14.33 -9.67
CA PHE A 62 -12.41 13.15 -10.41
C PHE A 62 -13.51 12.07 -10.54
N ALA A 63 -14.23 11.76 -9.47
CA ALA A 63 -15.26 10.73 -9.47
C ALA A 63 -16.39 11.04 -10.46
N LYS A 64 -16.77 12.33 -10.59
CA LYS A 64 -17.77 12.78 -11.58
C LYS A 64 -17.28 12.58 -13.01
N THR A 65 -16.01 12.83 -13.29
CA THR A 65 -15.41 12.62 -14.62
C THR A 65 -15.36 11.15 -15.03
N PHE A 66 -15.08 10.26 -14.07
CA PHE A 66 -14.97 8.82 -14.30
C PHE A 66 -16.31 8.06 -14.15
N LEU A 67 -17.45 8.76 -14.09
CA LEU A 67 -18.80 8.18 -13.96
C LEU A 67 -19.00 7.25 -12.73
N PHE A 68 -18.19 7.41 -11.68
CA PHE A 68 -18.40 6.68 -10.44
C PHE A 68 -19.58 7.29 -9.68
N ALA A 69 -20.52 6.44 -9.25
CA ALA A 69 -21.68 6.86 -8.46
C ALA A 69 -21.26 7.52 -7.13
N ARG A 70 -20.16 7.06 -6.53
CA ARG A 70 -19.61 7.58 -5.27
C ARG A 70 -18.08 7.57 -5.28
N VAL A 71 -17.48 8.58 -4.65
CA VAL A 71 -16.02 8.67 -4.44
C VAL A 71 -15.48 7.42 -3.73
N PHE A 72 -16.24 6.91 -2.76
CA PHE A 72 -15.88 5.70 -2.02
C PHE A 72 -15.69 4.49 -2.95
N ASP A 73 -16.57 4.30 -3.94
CA ASP A 73 -16.48 3.14 -4.85
C ASP A 73 -15.19 3.21 -5.68
N MET A 74 -14.82 4.40 -6.15
CA MET A 74 -13.55 4.63 -6.85
C MET A 74 -12.33 4.33 -5.98
N MET A 75 -12.35 4.76 -4.72
CA MET A 75 -11.27 4.49 -3.77
C MET A 75 -11.13 2.99 -3.48
N VAL A 76 -12.25 2.29 -3.29
CA VAL A 76 -12.27 0.84 -3.04
C VAL A 76 -11.72 0.07 -4.23
N VAL A 77 -12.14 0.40 -5.46
CA VAL A 77 -11.61 -0.23 -6.67
C VAL A 77 -10.10 0.01 -6.80
N GLY A 78 -9.63 1.25 -6.58
CA GLY A 78 -8.20 1.57 -6.59
C GLY A 78 -7.41 0.79 -5.54
N ALA A 79 -7.94 0.70 -4.31
CA ALA A 79 -7.33 -0.08 -3.24
C ALA A 79 -7.27 -1.57 -3.60
N PHE A 80 -8.33 -2.14 -4.17
CA PHE A 80 -8.31 -3.55 -4.60
C PHE A 80 -7.29 -3.80 -5.69
N ILE A 81 -7.20 -2.94 -6.71
CA ILE A 81 -6.17 -3.07 -7.75
C ILE A 81 -4.77 -3.09 -7.12
N LEU A 82 -4.49 -2.15 -6.22
CA LEU A 82 -3.20 -2.05 -5.55
C LEU A 82 -2.90 -3.29 -4.71
N VAL A 83 -3.86 -3.74 -3.89
CA VAL A 83 -3.71 -4.95 -3.05
C VAL A 83 -3.50 -6.19 -3.91
N ILE A 84 -4.24 -6.37 -5.00
CA ILE A 84 -4.11 -7.52 -5.90
C ILE A 84 -2.71 -7.53 -6.54
N LEU A 85 -2.24 -6.38 -7.04
CA LEU A 85 -0.90 -6.27 -7.63
C LEU A 85 0.19 -6.61 -6.60
N MET A 86 0.07 -6.07 -5.38
CA MET A 86 1.01 -6.34 -4.30
C MET A 86 1.00 -7.82 -3.90
N ALA A 87 -0.18 -8.39 -3.63
CA ALA A 87 -0.34 -9.78 -3.23
C ALA A 87 0.17 -10.74 -4.32
N SER A 88 -0.14 -10.46 -5.59
CA SER A 88 0.36 -11.23 -6.73
C SER A 88 1.88 -11.16 -6.82
N SER A 89 2.46 -9.96 -6.67
CA SER A 89 3.92 -9.80 -6.69
C SER A 89 4.61 -10.55 -5.54
N ALA A 90 4.03 -10.52 -4.35
CA ALA A 90 4.51 -11.24 -3.18
C ALA A 90 4.44 -12.75 -3.41
N TYR A 91 3.30 -13.27 -3.88
CA TYR A 91 3.12 -14.67 -4.22
C TYR A 91 4.17 -15.16 -5.23
N MET A 92 4.40 -14.41 -6.30
CA MET A 92 5.39 -14.76 -7.32
C MET A 92 6.83 -14.73 -6.78
N ARG A 93 7.18 -13.76 -5.92
CA ARG A 93 8.48 -13.71 -5.24
C ARG A 93 8.67 -14.93 -4.33
N THR A 94 7.65 -15.29 -3.55
CA THR A 94 7.67 -16.48 -2.68
C THR A 94 7.87 -17.75 -3.50
N LYS A 95 7.12 -17.96 -4.58
CA LYS A 95 7.27 -19.15 -5.44
C LYS A 95 8.66 -19.27 -6.05
N ARG A 96 9.27 -18.15 -6.45
CA ARG A 96 10.66 -18.12 -6.94
C ARG A 96 11.65 -18.48 -5.85
N ASN A 97 11.43 -18.01 -4.62
CA ASN A 97 12.29 -18.31 -3.48
C ASN A 97 12.20 -19.79 -3.09
N GLU A 98 11.00 -20.38 -3.07
CA GLU A 98 10.80 -21.82 -2.87
C GLU A 98 11.63 -22.65 -3.85
N LYS A 99 11.54 -22.33 -5.16
CA LYS A 99 12.30 -23.06 -6.18
C LYS A 99 13.82 -22.91 -6.02
N LYS A 100 14.30 -21.71 -5.69
CA LYS A 100 15.73 -21.46 -5.43
C LYS A 100 16.23 -22.25 -4.21
N LEU A 101 15.42 -22.36 -3.16
CA LEU A 101 15.74 -23.14 -1.97
C LEU A 101 15.80 -24.64 -2.31
N GLU A 102 14.83 -25.15 -3.08
CA GLU A 102 14.84 -26.54 -3.56
C GLU A 102 16.10 -26.85 -4.36
N ASP A 103 16.43 -26.00 -5.35
CA ASP A 103 17.64 -26.14 -6.16
C ASP A 103 18.93 -26.09 -5.32
N LEU A 104 18.96 -25.23 -4.29
CA LEU A 104 20.08 -25.12 -3.37
C LEU A 104 20.25 -26.40 -2.56
N VAL A 105 19.18 -26.89 -1.93
CA VAL A 105 19.20 -28.13 -1.13
C VAL A 105 19.62 -29.31 -2.00
N ARG A 106 19.05 -29.45 -3.21
CA ARG A 106 19.42 -30.52 -4.15
C ARG A 106 20.92 -30.49 -4.50
N LYS A 107 21.48 -29.31 -4.81
CA LYS A 107 22.91 -29.16 -5.08
C LYS A 107 23.76 -29.54 -3.87
N LEU A 108 23.37 -29.11 -2.68
CA LEU A 108 24.09 -29.44 -1.44
C LEU A 108 24.07 -30.94 -1.15
N SER A 109 22.94 -31.62 -1.35
CA SER A 109 22.81 -33.07 -1.16
C SER A 109 23.65 -33.87 -2.15
N LEU A 110 23.71 -33.45 -3.42
CA LEU A 110 24.52 -34.12 -4.44
C LEU A 110 26.03 -33.92 -4.22
N LYS A 111 26.44 -32.81 -3.59
CA LYS A 111 27.86 -32.51 -3.29
C LYS A 111 28.40 -33.26 -2.05
N LYS A 112 27.52 -33.87 -1.25
CA LYS A 112 27.85 -34.59 -0.01
C LYS A 112 27.92 -36.11 -0.20
N LYS A 113 27.66 -36.59 -1.42
CA LYS A 113 27.99 -37.95 -1.90
C LYS A 113 29.37 -37.93 -2.54
#